data_AF-A0A158KRK0-F1
#
_entry.id   AF-A0A158KRK0-F1
#
_cell.length_a   1.000
_cell.length_b   1.000
_cell.length_c   1.000
_cell.angle_alpha   90.00
_cell.angle_beta   90.00
_cell.angle_gamma   90.00
#
_symmetry.space_group_name_H-M   'P 1'
#
loop_
_entity.id
_entity.type
_entity.pdbx_description
1 polymer ?
#
loop_
_entity_poly.entity_id
_entity_poly.type
_entity_poly.pdbx_seq_one_letter_code
_entity_poly.pdbx_strand_id
1 'polypeptide(L)'
;MNAPAIYDAARMGLMLTELRLPTIARLWSEFTQRSDKEGWPSTRLLGALLEHELAERAKRRIERHRVESHLDPSKTLEAFDFGLVPMVSKAHVMALASGDSWLEKGATILLFGPPGHET
;
A
#
# COMPACT_ATOMS: atom_id res chain seq x y z
N MET A 1 -4.12 41.55 15.20
CA MET A 1 -3.92 41.09 13.81
C MET A 1 -2.75 40.10 13.85
N ASN A 2 -3.02 38.80 13.92
CA ASN A 2 -1.97 37.79 13.84
C ASN A 2 -1.58 37.64 12.37
N ALA A 3 -0.34 37.96 12.03
CA ALA A 3 0.21 37.60 10.73
C ALA A 3 0.04 36.09 10.53
N PRO A 4 -0.39 35.60 9.35
CA PRO A 4 -0.34 34.17 9.09
C PRO A 4 1.12 33.77 9.21
N ALA A 5 1.44 32.84 10.11
CA ALA A 5 2.76 32.25 10.17
C ALA A 5 3.05 31.68 8.78
N ILE A 6 3.90 32.38 8.01
CA ILE A 6 4.42 31.89 6.75
C ILE A 6 5.34 30.73 7.14
N TYR A 7 4.77 29.54 7.23
CA TYR A 7 5.57 28.34 7.44
C TYR A 7 6.54 28.23 6.28
N ASP A 8 7.83 28.18 6.58
CA ASP A 8 8.87 27.97 5.59
C ASP A 8 8.66 26.59 4.94
N ALA A 9 8.21 26.60 3.69
CA ALA A 9 7.93 25.41 2.90
C ALA A 9 9.17 24.51 2.74
N ALA A 10 10.36 25.11 2.66
CA ALA A 10 11.61 24.37 2.56
C ALA A 10 11.90 23.62 3.87
N ARG A 11 11.79 24.31 5.01
CA ARG A 11 11.92 23.69 6.33
C ARG A 11 10.89 22.58 6.56
N MET A 12 9.64 22.79 6.12
CA MET A 12 8.60 21.77 6.21
C MET A 12 8.94 20.53 5.38
N GLY A 13 9.41 20.71 4.13
CA GLY A 13 9.86 19.61 3.29
C GLY A 13 11.00 18.80 3.93
N LEU A 14 11.96 19.46 4.57
CA LEU A 14 13.04 18.80 5.30
C LEU A 14 12.52 17.99 6.49
N MET A 15 11.64 18.56 7.32
CA MET A 15 11.06 17.85 8.47
C MET A 15 10.23 16.63 8.04
N LEU A 16 9.43 16.76 6.98
CA LEU A 16 8.62 15.65 6.46
C LEU A 16 9.51 14.53 5.87
N THR A 17 10.65 14.88 5.29
CA THR A 17 11.64 13.91 4.81
C THR A 17 12.27 13.15 5.99
N GLU A 18 12.69 13.86 7.04
CA GLU A 18 13.27 13.27 8.25
C GLU A 18 12.30 12.31 8.96
N LEU A 19 11.02 12.71 9.04
CA LEU A 19 9.94 11.89 9.60
C LEU A 19 9.52 10.72 8.70
N ARG A 20 10.10 10.58 7.50
CA ARG A 20 9.75 9.58 6.49
C ARG A 20 8.26 9.62 6.14
N LEU A 21 7.76 10.83 5.85
CA LEU A 21 6.41 11.11 5.39
C LEU A 21 6.41 11.61 3.93
N PRO A 22 6.88 10.78 2.97
CA PRO A 22 7.08 11.19 1.58
C PRO A 22 5.77 11.54 0.84
N THR A 23 4.64 10.98 1.26
CA THR A 23 3.34 11.27 0.61
C THR A 23 2.83 12.62 1.06
N ILE A 24 2.91 12.89 2.37
CA ILE A 24 2.60 14.21 2.92
C ILE A 24 3.56 15.27 2.37
N ALA A 25 4.87 14.99 2.26
CA ALA A 25 5.85 15.90 1.67
C ALA A 25 5.45 16.38 0.25
N ARG A 26 4.78 15.52 -0.51
CA ARG A 26 4.28 15.83 -1.86
C ARG A 26 2.92 16.52 -1.85
N LEU A 27 2.02 16.17 -0.93
CA LEU A 27 0.62 16.56 -0.97
C LEU A 27 0.25 17.74 -0.06
N TRP A 28 1.05 18.05 0.96
CA TRP A 28 0.66 18.99 2.02
C TRP A 28 0.20 20.35 1.48
N SER A 29 0.91 20.92 0.49
CA SER A 29 0.62 22.26 -0.02
C SER A 29 -0.72 22.33 -0.78
N GLU A 30 -1.05 21.29 -1.54
CA GLU A 30 -2.31 21.19 -2.27
C GLU A 30 -3.49 21.04 -1.30
N PHE A 31 -3.32 20.17 -0.30
CA PHE A 31 -4.34 19.95 0.72
C PHE A 31 -4.56 21.16 1.62
N THR A 32 -3.51 21.90 1.97
CA THR A 32 -3.66 23.15 2.74
C THR A 32 -4.38 24.21 1.93
N GLN A 33 -4.02 24.43 0.66
CA GLN A 33 -4.72 25.38 -0.21
C GLN A 33 -6.20 25.02 -0.37
N ARG A 34 -6.50 23.73 -0.51
CA ARG A 34 -7.87 23.23 -0.58
C ARG A 34 -8.63 23.44 0.73
N SER A 35 -7.99 23.12 1.86
CA SER A 35 -8.54 23.33 3.20
C SER A 35 -8.89 24.80 3.45
N ASP A 36 -8.00 25.71 3.07
CA ASP A 36 -8.20 27.16 3.23
C ASP A 36 -9.37 27.65 2.36
N LYS A 37 -9.45 27.17 1.11
CA LYS A 37 -10.52 27.53 0.17
C LYS A 37 -11.89 26.99 0.59
N GLU A 38 -11.94 25.74 1.06
CA GLU A 38 -13.18 25.06 1.41
C GLU A 38 -13.55 25.21 2.89
N GLY A 39 -12.72 25.90 3.69
CA GLY A 39 -12.95 26.12 5.12
C GLY A 39 -12.93 24.82 5.94
N TRP A 40 -12.06 23.86 5.59
CA TRP A 40 -12.01 22.61 6.33
C TRP A 40 -11.52 22.82 7.76
N PRO A 41 -12.09 22.09 8.75
CA PRO A 41 -11.50 22.04 10.07
C PRO A 41 -10.11 21.37 9.97
N SER A 42 -9.15 21.82 10.77
CA SER A 42 -7.77 21.29 10.76
C SER A 42 -7.71 19.78 10.98
N THR A 43 -8.65 19.21 11.73
CA THR A 43 -8.79 17.76 11.93
C THR A 43 -9.04 17.02 10.62
N ARG A 44 -9.83 17.58 9.71
CA ARG A 44 -10.11 17.00 8.39
C ARG A 44 -8.88 17.06 7.49
N LEU A 45 -8.15 18.19 7.49
CA LEU A 45 -6.90 18.32 6.75
C LEU A 45 -5.87 17.28 7.19
N LEU A 46 -5.64 17.17 8.50
CA LEU A 46 -4.70 16.20 9.07
C LEU A 46 -5.14 14.76 8.78
N GLY A 47 -6.43 14.44 8.99
CA GLY A 47 -6.98 13.13 8.69
C GLY A 47 -6.73 12.72 7.23
N ALA A 48 -7.05 13.59 6.28
CA ALA A 48 -6.85 13.29 4.87
C ALA A 48 -5.37 13.06 4.49
N LEU A 49 -4.46 13.90 5.00
CA LEU A 49 -3.02 13.72 4.76
C LEU A 49 -2.49 12.39 5.32
N LEU A 50 -2.94 12.01 6.53
CA LEU A 50 -2.56 10.75 7.16
C LEU A 50 -3.13 9.53 6.43
N GLU A 51 -4.38 9.59 5.98
CA GLU A 51 -5.00 8.53 5.17
C GLU A 51 -4.20 8.28 3.88
N HIS A 52 -3.81 9.35 3.18
CA HIS A 52 -2.97 9.23 1.98
C HIS A 52 -1.61 8.62 2.27
N GLU A 53 -0.96 9.03 3.37
CA GLU A 53 0.34 8.46 3.77
C GLU A 53 0.23 6.96 4.10
N LEU A 54 -0.80 6.56 4.84
CA LEU A 54 -1.04 5.16 5.18
C LEU A 54 -1.32 4.30 3.94
N ALA A 55 -2.18 4.78 3.04
CA ALA A 55 -2.53 4.06 1.81
C ALA A 55 -1.30 3.86 0.91
N GLU A 56 -0.52 4.92 0.69
CA GLU A 56 0.67 4.87 -0.16
C GLU A 56 1.79 4.01 0.47
N ARG A 57 1.93 4.04 1.80
CA ARG A 57 2.86 3.16 2.53
C ARG A 57 2.47 1.68 2.40
N ALA A 58 1.18 1.36 2.50
CA ALA A 58 0.68 0.01 2.31
C ALA A 58 0.96 -0.48 0.87
N LYS A 59 0.69 0.36 -0.13
CA LYS A 59 0.97 0.08 -1.54
C LYS A 59 2.45 -0.19 -1.79
N ARG A 60 3.35 0.68 -1.30
CA ARG A 60 4.81 0.50 -1.45
C ARG A 60 5.34 -0.75 -0.75
N ARG A 61 4.76 -1.12 0.40
CA ARG A 61 5.12 -2.38 1.08
C ARG A 61 4.80 -3.59 0.20
N ILE A 62 3.60 -3.63 -0.39
CA ILE A 62 3.20 -4.71 -1.30
C ILE A 62 4.10 -4.75 -2.53
N GLU A 63 4.34 -3.60 -3.17
CA GLU A 63 5.19 -3.54 -4.36
C GLU A 63 6.63 -3.96 -4.07
N ARG A 64 7.20 -3.53 -2.94
CA ARG A 64 8.53 -3.96 -2.52
C ARG A 64 8.60 -5.47 -2.34
N HIS A 65 7.64 -6.07 -1.64
CA HIS A 65 7.60 -7.53 -1.48
C HIS A 65 7.41 -8.26 -2.81
N ARG A 66 6.66 -7.67 -3.75
CA ARG A 66 6.53 -8.20 -5.11
C ARG A 66 7.87 -8.20 -5.84
N VAL A 67 8.62 -7.11 -5.79
CA VAL A 67 9.96 -7.02 -6.41
C VAL A 67 10.95 -7.98 -5.74
N GLU A 68 10.96 -8.02 -4.40
CA GLU A 68 11.84 -8.91 -3.60
C GLU A 68 11.52 -10.40 -3.82
N SER A 69 10.30 -10.75 -4.26
CA SER A 69 9.91 -12.13 -4.52
C SER A 69 10.61 -12.74 -5.75
N HIS A 70 11.16 -11.90 -6.64
CA HIS A 70 11.73 -12.31 -7.93
C HIS A 70 10.79 -13.18 -8.79
N LEU A 71 9.48 -13.15 -8.51
CA LEU A 71 8.46 -13.85 -9.28
C LEU A 71 8.15 -13.07 -10.55
N ASP A 72 7.90 -13.81 -11.63
CA ASP A 72 7.41 -13.24 -12.88
C ASP A 72 6.06 -12.52 -12.63
N PRO A 73 5.94 -11.22 -12.93
CA PRO A 73 4.71 -10.46 -12.75
C PRO A 73 3.49 -11.05 -13.47
N SER A 74 3.70 -11.82 -14.53
CA SER A 74 2.66 -12.48 -15.31
C SER A 74 2.15 -13.79 -14.67
N LYS A 75 2.91 -14.40 -13.75
CA LYS A 75 2.54 -15.63 -13.04
C LYS A 75 1.63 -15.32 -11.86
N THR A 76 0.38 -14.99 -12.16
CA THR A 76 -0.68 -14.77 -11.16
C THR A 76 -1.56 -16.01 -11.01
N LEU A 77 -2.24 -16.14 -9.87
CA LEU A 77 -3.26 -17.18 -9.67
C LEU A 77 -4.43 -17.04 -10.66
N GLU A 78 -4.67 -15.84 -11.19
CA GLU A 78 -5.69 -15.58 -12.21
C GLU A 78 -5.31 -16.17 -13.56
N ALA A 79 -4.03 -16.10 -13.93
CA ALA A 79 -3.49 -16.65 -15.17
C ALA A 79 -3.22 -18.16 -15.09
N PHE A 80 -3.30 -18.77 -13.91
CA PHE A 80 -3.03 -20.19 -13.72
C PHE A 80 -4.18 -21.07 -14.24
N ASP A 81 -3.87 -21.99 -15.15
CA ASP A 81 -4.81 -22.99 -15.63
C ASP A 81 -4.92 -24.17 -14.63
N PHE A 82 -5.94 -24.10 -13.78
CA PHE A 82 -6.26 -25.18 -12.83
C PHE A 82 -6.70 -26.49 -13.50
N GLY A 83 -7.01 -26.48 -14.81
CA GLY A 83 -7.26 -27.70 -15.58
C GLY A 83 -6.03 -28.61 -15.68
N LEU A 84 -4.82 -28.05 -15.56
CA LEU A 84 -3.56 -28.80 -15.56
C LEU A 84 -3.32 -29.58 -14.26
N VAL A 85 -4.00 -29.21 -13.16
CA VAL A 85 -3.81 -29.83 -11.85
C VAL A 85 -5.18 -30.16 -11.22
N PRO A 86 -5.91 -31.16 -11.76
CA PRO A 86 -7.30 -31.43 -11.38
C PRO A 86 -7.49 -31.87 -9.93
N MET A 87 -6.42 -32.26 -9.25
CA MET A 87 -6.41 -32.59 -7.82
C MET A 87 -6.39 -31.34 -6.90
N VAL A 88 -6.16 -30.14 -7.45
CA VAL A 88 -6.13 -28.88 -6.70
C VAL A 88 -7.39 -28.07 -6.99
N SER A 89 -8.20 -27.83 -5.97
CA SER A 89 -9.42 -27.02 -6.10
C SER A 89 -9.09 -25.52 -6.21
N LYS A 90 -9.46 -24.91 -7.35
CA LYS A 90 -9.36 -23.46 -7.55
C LYS A 90 -10.06 -22.68 -6.43
N ALA A 91 -11.27 -23.09 -6.05
CA ALA A 91 -12.04 -22.41 -5.01
C ALA A 91 -11.31 -22.41 -3.66
N HIS A 92 -10.68 -23.54 -3.32
CA HIS A 92 -9.89 -23.65 -2.09
C HIS A 92 -8.65 -22.75 -2.13
N VAL A 93 -7.91 -22.75 -3.24
CA VAL A 93 -6.73 -21.87 -3.41
C VAL A 93 -7.13 -20.39 -3.34
N MET A 94 -8.24 -19.99 -3.96
CA MET A 94 -8.71 -18.61 -3.90
C MET A 94 -9.15 -18.21 -2.49
N ALA A 95 -9.77 -19.12 -1.73
CA ALA A 95 -10.13 -18.87 -0.33
C ALA A 95 -8.90 -18.75 0.58
N LEU A 96 -7.81 -19.46 0.28
CA LEU A 96 -6.52 -19.28 0.95
C LEU A 96 -5.87 -17.94 0.56
N ALA A 97 -5.95 -17.56 -0.71
CA ALA A 97 -5.40 -16.31 -1.23
C ALA A 97 -6.09 -15.06 -0.69
N SER A 98 -7.37 -15.14 -0.28
CA SER A 98 -8.07 -14.00 0.33
C SER A 98 -7.48 -13.58 1.68
N GLY A 99 -6.77 -14.49 2.36
CA GLY A 99 -6.05 -14.17 3.59
C GLY A 99 -6.90 -14.18 4.85
N ASP A 100 -8.23 -14.13 4.74
CA ASP A 100 -9.12 -13.83 5.88
C ASP A 100 -8.99 -14.84 7.03
N SER A 101 -9.08 -16.14 6.72
CA SER A 101 -9.25 -17.16 7.76
C SER A 101 -7.95 -17.61 8.45
N TRP A 102 -6.81 -17.56 7.77
CA TRP A 102 -5.55 -18.09 8.27
C TRP A 102 -4.67 -17.01 8.89
N LEU A 103 -4.75 -15.76 8.40
CA LEU A 103 -4.07 -14.63 9.02
C LEU A 103 -4.62 -14.34 10.42
N GLU A 104 -5.95 -14.35 10.59
CA GLU A 104 -6.59 -14.17 11.90
C GLU A 104 -6.18 -15.24 12.93
N LYS A 105 -5.91 -16.46 12.45
CA LYS A 105 -5.52 -17.59 13.29
C LYS A 105 -4.00 -17.73 13.49
N GLY A 106 -3.21 -16.85 12.87
CA GLY A 106 -1.74 -16.96 12.89
C GLY A 106 -1.21 -18.25 12.26
N ALA A 107 -1.98 -18.89 11.37
CA ALA A 107 -1.57 -20.10 10.68
C ALA A 107 -0.57 -19.78 9.55
N THR A 108 0.18 -20.77 9.08
CA THR A 108 1.12 -20.62 7.95
C THR A 108 0.71 -21.56 6.82
N ILE A 109 0.68 -21.03 5.59
CA ILE A 109 0.45 -21.83 4.39
C ILE A 109 1.80 -22.28 3.84
N LEU A 110 1.93 -23.59 3.60
CA LEU A 110 3.10 -24.18 2.97
C LEU A 110 2.70 -24.68 1.58
N LEU A 111 3.43 -24.23 0.56
CA LEU A 111 3.24 -24.67 -0.83
C LEU A 111 4.42 -25.58 -1.20
N PHE A 112 4.11 -26.79 -1.65
CA PHE A 112 5.10 -27.77 -2.07
C PHE A 112 4.84 -28.18 -3.52
N GLY A 113 5.92 -28.26 -4.30
CA GLY A 113 5.88 -28.74 -5.68
C GLY A 113 7.28 -28.68 -6.29
N PRO A 114 7.52 -29.43 -7.38
CA PRO A 114 8.74 -29.25 -8.17
C PRO A 114 8.80 -27.81 -8.71
N PRO A 115 10.00 -27.22 -8.85
CA PRO A 115 10.13 -25.88 -9.44
C PRO A 115 9.57 -25.90 -10.86
N GLY A 116 8.70 -24.93 -11.17
CA GLY A 116 8.22 -24.73 -12.53
C GLY A 116 9.36 -24.23 -13.42
N HIS A 117 9.74 -24.99 -14.44
CA HIS A 117 10.68 -24.52 -15.45
C HIS A 117 9.98 -23.49 -16.35
N GLU A 118 10.64 -22.36 -16.56
CA GLU A 118 10.27 -21.39 -17.58
C GLU A 118 10.55 -21.99 -18.96
N THR A 119 9.49 -22.30 -19.69
CA THR A 119 9.52 -22.53 -21.15
C THR A 119 8.53 -21.59 -21.79
#